data_AF-A0A1F3CMY9-F1
#
_entry.id   AF-A0A1F3CMY9-F1
#
_cell.length_a   1.000
_cell.length_b   1.000
_cell.length_c   1.000
_cell.angle_alpha   90.00
_cell.angle_beta   90.00
_cell.angle_gamma   90.00
#
_symmetry.space_group_name_H-M   'P 1'
#
loop_
_entity.id
_entity.type
_entity.pdbx_description
1 polymer ?
#
loop_
_entity_poly.entity_id
_entity_poly.type
_entity_poly.pdbx_seq_one_letter_code
_entity_poly.pdbx_strand_id
1 'polypeptide(L)'
;MAIIVTLIVALIVGGVAQVIVADLEMGRLTRWDTTVLYLAQAAIEQQVYLLKANKDAGPIAYTNYPVTADQRTWYVTSFTCLLNCSGNPSARRWRIQATGELRRYNPDSTWTVLQTRTLVAELDITYGGAAPLYGTPLRVTTLRWEEALP
;
A
#
# COMPACT_ATOMS: atom_id res chain seq x y z
N MET A 1 29.77 32.36 38.23
CA MET A 1 28.33 32.01 38.17
C MET A 1 27.73 32.11 36.77
N ALA A 2 27.86 33.24 36.05
CA ALA A 2 27.26 33.41 34.72
C ALA A 2 27.60 32.29 33.71
N ILE A 3 28.87 31.85 33.65
CA ILE A 3 29.32 30.77 32.74
C ILE A 3 28.69 29.41 33.06
N ILE A 4 28.48 29.11 34.35
CA ILE A 4 27.87 27.85 34.78
C ILE A 4 26.38 27.84 34.42
N VAL A 5 25.70 28.97 34.63
CA VAL A 5 24.28 29.12 34.27
C VAL A 5 24.10 29.00 32.75
N THR A 6 24.97 29.62 31.94
CA THR A 6 24.88 29.49 30.48
C THR A 6 25.16 28.08 29.99
N LEU A 7 26.10 27.35 30.60
CA LEU A 7 26.34 25.93 30.30
C LEU A 7 25.14 25.05 30.63
N ILE A 8 24.52 25.26 31.78
CA ILE A 8 23.32 24.50 32.20
C ILE A 8 22.16 24.78 31.25
N VAL A 9 21.92 26.05 30.90
CA VAL A 9 20.87 26.42 29.93
C VAL A 9 21.16 25.81 28.56
N ALA A 10 22.41 25.84 28.08
CA ALA A 10 22.78 25.23 26.80
C ALA A 10 22.56 23.71 26.80
N LEU A 11 22.88 23.01 27.90
CA LEU A 11 22.62 21.59 28.06
C LEU A 11 21.11 21.27 28.06
N ILE A 12 20.31 22.05 28.76
CA ILE A 12 18.84 21.88 28.79
C ILE A 12 18.26 22.12 27.40
N VAL A 13 18.63 23.22 26.73
CA VAL A 13 18.17 23.54 25.37
C VAL A 13 18.58 22.45 24.39
N GLY A 14 19.81 21.94 24.48
CA GLY A 14 20.29 20.83 23.67
C GLY A 14 19.48 19.55 23.89
N GLY A 15 19.21 19.19 25.15
CA GLY A 15 18.39 18.02 25.50
C GLY A 15 16.95 18.14 25.00
N VAL A 16 16.32 19.30 25.16
CA VAL A 16 14.95 19.55 24.66
C VAL A 16 14.91 19.49 23.14
N ALA A 17 15.89 20.07 22.45
CA ALA A 17 15.98 20.00 20.99
C ALA A 17 16.10 18.55 20.49
N GLN A 18 16.91 17.73 21.14
CA GLN A 18 17.07 16.31 20.78
C GLN A 18 15.76 15.52 20.92
N VAL A 19 15.01 15.74 22.01
CA VAL A 19 13.71 15.07 22.23
C VAL A 19 12.70 15.47 21.17
N ILE A 20 12.59 16.77 20.87
CA ILE A 20 11.67 17.28 19.85
C ILE A 20 12.01 16.69 18.47
N VAL A 21 13.30 16.62 18.11
CA VAL A 21 13.73 16.03 16.84
C VAL A 21 13.36 14.55 16.77
N ALA A 22 13.63 13.79 17.83
CA ALA A 22 13.28 12.37 17.88
C ALA A 22 11.77 12.14 17.73
N ASP A 23 10.94 12.92 18.42
CA ASP A 23 9.48 12.83 18.33
C ASP A 23 8.96 13.18 16.92
N LEU A 24 9.53 14.22 16.30
CA LEU A 24 9.19 14.60 14.92
C LEU A 24 9.58 13.51 13.91
N GLU A 25 10.75 12.88 14.10
CA GLU A 25 11.20 11.79 13.25
C GLU A 25 10.32 10.56 13.39
N MET A 26 10.00 10.14 14.62
CA MET A 26 9.06 9.05 14.88
C MET A 26 7.68 9.35 14.28
N GLY A 27 7.14 10.54 14.53
CA GLY A 27 5.84 10.95 13.98
C GLY A 27 5.81 11.03 12.46
N ARG A 28 6.96 11.27 11.80
CA ARG A 28 7.10 11.21 10.35
C ARG A 28 7.09 9.76 9.86
N LEU A 29 7.89 8.88 10.47
CA LEU A 29 7.99 7.47 10.08
C LEU A 29 6.65 6.75 10.20
N THR A 30 5.93 6.93 11.32
CA THR A 30 4.61 6.33 11.54
C THR A 30 3.59 6.78 10.48
N ARG A 31 3.62 8.06 10.09
CA ARG A 31 2.75 8.59 9.03
C ARG A 31 3.11 8.00 7.67
N TRP A 32 4.39 7.83 7.37
CA TRP A 32 4.82 7.22 6.12
C TRP A 32 4.37 5.77 6.05
N ASP A 33 4.59 4.98 7.11
CA ASP A 33 4.14 3.59 7.21
C ASP A 33 2.63 3.45 6.98
N THR A 34 1.86 4.26 7.71
CA THR A 34 0.40 4.28 7.58
C THR A 34 -0.01 4.60 6.14
N THR A 35 0.63 5.61 5.53
CA THR A 35 0.34 6.04 4.15
C THR A 35 0.58 4.92 3.14
N VAL A 36 1.76 4.27 3.19
CA VAL A 36 2.08 3.23 2.21
C VAL A 36 1.27 1.94 2.43
N LEU A 37 0.87 1.65 3.67
CA LEU A 37 -0.04 0.55 3.97
C LEU A 37 -1.44 0.82 3.38
N TYR A 38 -1.95 2.05 3.51
CA TYR A 38 -3.21 2.45 2.87
C TYR A 38 -3.14 2.35 1.34
N LEU A 39 -2.01 2.73 0.73
CA LEU A 39 -1.81 2.60 -0.72
C LEU A 39 -1.85 1.13 -1.16
N ALA A 40 -1.19 0.24 -0.43
CA ALA A 40 -1.24 -1.20 -0.70
C ALA A 40 -2.68 -1.74 -0.57
N GLN A 41 -3.44 -1.32 0.45
CA GLN A 41 -4.83 -1.71 0.62
C GLN A 41 -5.71 -1.21 -0.54
N ALA A 42 -5.58 0.06 -0.91
CA ALA A 42 -6.33 0.66 -2.01
C ALA A 42 -6.08 -0.07 -3.34
N ALA A 43 -4.84 -0.49 -3.59
CA ALA A 43 -4.48 -1.27 -4.77
C ALA A 43 -5.15 -2.65 -4.79
N ILE A 44 -5.25 -3.34 -3.65
CA ILE A 44 -6.01 -4.61 -3.55
C ILE A 44 -7.49 -4.36 -3.83
N GLU A 45 -8.09 -3.34 -3.21
CA GLU A 45 -9.50 -3.00 -3.41
C GLU A 45 -9.81 -2.67 -4.87
N GLN A 46 -8.93 -1.92 -5.53
CA GLN A 46 -9.05 -1.62 -6.96
C GLN A 46 -8.90 -2.88 -7.81
N GLN A 47 -7.94 -3.78 -7.49
CA GLN A 47 -7.80 -5.03 -8.23
C GLN A 47 -9.04 -5.92 -8.08
N VAL A 48 -9.63 -5.96 -6.88
CA VAL A 48 -10.88 -6.66 -6.63
C VAL A 48 -12.02 -6.06 -7.47
N TYR A 49 -12.10 -4.73 -7.57
CA TYR A 49 -13.08 -4.08 -8.45
C TYR A 49 -12.91 -4.50 -9.92
N LEU A 50 -11.67 -4.52 -10.42
CA LEU A 50 -11.38 -4.96 -11.79
C LEU A 50 -11.75 -6.44 -12.00
N LEU A 51 -11.38 -7.32 -11.06
CA LEU A 51 -11.67 -8.75 -11.13
C LEU A 51 -13.17 -9.08 -11.01
N LYS A 52 -13.96 -8.23 -10.34
CA LYS A 52 -15.43 -8.32 -10.32
C LYS A 52 -16.02 -8.04 -11.69
N ALA A 53 -15.51 -7.06 -12.41
CA ALA A 53 -15.99 -6.66 -13.73
C ALA A 53 -15.50 -7.61 -14.83
N ASN A 54 -14.25 -8.06 -14.75
CA ASN A 54 -13.63 -8.99 -15.68
C ASN A 54 -12.73 -9.97 -14.93
N LYS A 55 -13.06 -11.26 -14.98
CA LYS A 55 -12.29 -12.31 -14.29
C LYS A 55 -10.86 -12.44 -14.78
N ASP A 56 -10.60 -12.02 -16.00
CA ASP A 56 -9.29 -12.07 -16.66
C ASP A 56 -8.66 -10.66 -16.70
N ALA A 57 -9.11 -9.73 -15.86
CA ALA A 57 -8.50 -8.40 -15.73
C ALA A 57 -7.01 -8.55 -15.37
N GLY A 58 -6.14 -7.84 -16.11
CA GLY A 58 -4.72 -7.80 -15.83
C GLY A 58 -4.37 -7.10 -14.50
N PRO A 59 -3.11 -7.20 -14.05
CA PRO A 59 -2.64 -6.51 -12.86
C PRO A 59 -2.69 -4.99 -13.06
N ILE A 60 -2.93 -4.26 -11.97
CA ILE A 60 -2.78 -2.82 -11.97
C ILE A 60 -1.30 -2.52 -12.12
N ALA A 61 -0.97 -1.86 -13.23
CA ALA A 61 0.38 -1.38 -13.48
C ALA A 61 0.84 -0.43 -12.37
N TYR A 62 2.16 -0.24 -12.32
CA TYR A 62 2.77 0.69 -11.38
C TYR A 62 2.24 2.12 -11.59
N THR A 63 1.38 2.60 -10.68
CA THR A 63 0.56 3.81 -10.88
C THR A 63 0.63 4.76 -9.68
N ASN A 64 0.64 6.06 -9.96
CA ASN A 64 0.56 7.10 -8.94
C ASN A 64 -0.91 7.37 -8.58
N TYR A 65 -1.24 7.27 -7.29
CA TYR A 65 -2.58 7.58 -6.81
C TYR A 65 -2.55 8.04 -5.33
N PRO A 66 -3.36 9.05 -4.95
CA PRO A 66 -4.03 9.97 -5.87
C PRO A 66 -2.99 10.67 -6.76
N VAL A 67 -3.40 11.12 -7.95
CA VAL A 67 -2.49 11.84 -8.85
C VAL A 67 -2.21 13.20 -8.22
N THR A 68 -1.01 13.37 -7.65
CA THR A 68 -0.58 14.61 -7.01
C THR A 68 0.50 15.29 -7.85
N ALA A 69 0.61 16.62 -7.75
CA ALA A 69 1.62 17.39 -8.47
C ALA A 69 3.05 16.95 -8.12
N ASP A 70 3.27 16.45 -6.91
CA ASP A 70 4.56 15.96 -6.43
C ASP A 70 4.80 14.46 -6.70
N GLN A 71 3.81 13.74 -7.24
CA GLN A 71 3.82 12.32 -7.60
C GLN A 71 4.51 11.41 -6.56
N ARG A 72 4.28 11.68 -5.27
CA ARG A 72 5.00 10.99 -4.19
C ARG A 72 4.45 9.60 -3.85
N THR A 73 3.19 9.32 -4.16
CA THR A 73 2.50 8.11 -3.68
C THR A 73 2.20 7.15 -4.81
N TRP A 74 2.68 5.92 -4.72
CA TRP A 74 2.50 4.94 -5.78
C TRP A 74 1.99 3.63 -5.22
N TYR A 75 1.32 2.87 -6.08
CA TYR A 75 1.05 1.47 -5.82
C TYR A 75 1.11 0.63 -7.08
N VAL A 76 1.20 -0.68 -6.89
CA VAL A 76 1.15 -1.69 -7.94
C VAL A 76 0.54 -2.96 -7.38
N THR A 77 -0.05 -3.77 -8.26
CA THR A 77 -0.48 -5.13 -7.90
C THR A 77 0.21 -6.19 -8.75
N SER A 78 0.36 -7.36 -8.16
CA SER A 78 0.50 -8.62 -8.87
C SER A 78 -0.54 -9.58 -8.32
N PHE A 79 -0.97 -10.56 -9.11
CA PHE A 79 -1.87 -11.59 -8.61
C PHE A 79 -1.63 -12.92 -9.29
N THR A 80 -2.12 -13.97 -8.66
CA THR A 80 -2.13 -15.32 -9.20
C THR A 80 -3.49 -15.94 -8.93
N CYS A 81 -4.06 -16.57 -9.94
CA CYS A 81 -5.23 -17.40 -9.73
C CYS A 81 -4.82 -18.70 -9.02
N LEU A 82 -5.49 -19.04 -7.93
CA LEU A 82 -5.24 -20.25 -7.16
C LEU A 82 -6.25 -21.37 -7.46
N LEU A 83 -7.48 -21.02 -7.85
CA LEU A 83 -8.55 -21.99 -8.10
C LEU A 83 -9.51 -21.50 -9.19
N ASN A 84 -9.95 -22.42 -10.05
CA ASN A 84 -10.86 -22.18 -11.18
C ASN A 84 -10.31 -21.13 -12.18
N CYS A 85 -9.07 -21.31 -12.61
CA CYS A 85 -8.32 -20.29 -13.37
C CYS A 85 -8.59 -20.28 -14.87
N SER A 86 -9.45 -21.17 -15.36
CA SER A 86 -9.78 -21.30 -16.77
C SER A 86 -11.29 -21.27 -16.98
N GLY A 87 -11.70 -20.94 -18.20
CA GLY A 87 -13.11 -20.81 -18.57
C GLY A 87 -13.80 -19.68 -17.82
N ASN A 88 -15.12 -19.75 -17.68
CA ASN A 88 -15.89 -18.75 -16.97
C ASN A 88 -16.63 -19.39 -15.78
N PRO A 89 -15.94 -19.69 -14.66
CA PRO A 89 -16.55 -20.36 -13.53
C PRO A 89 -17.41 -19.41 -12.68
N SER A 90 -18.30 -19.97 -11.87
CA SER A 90 -19.13 -19.22 -10.91
C SER A 90 -18.33 -18.67 -9.72
N ALA A 91 -17.12 -19.14 -9.49
CA ALA A 91 -16.23 -18.62 -8.46
C ALA A 91 -14.76 -18.77 -8.86
N ARG A 92 -13.92 -17.81 -8.50
CA ARG A 92 -12.46 -17.89 -8.65
C ARG A 92 -11.75 -17.46 -7.37
N ARG A 93 -10.66 -18.15 -7.07
CA ARG A 93 -9.76 -17.79 -5.97
C ARG A 93 -8.54 -17.07 -6.49
N TRP A 94 -8.22 -15.96 -5.85
CA TRP A 94 -7.10 -15.11 -6.19
C TRP A 94 -6.20 -14.92 -4.99
N ARG A 95 -4.89 -14.95 -5.22
CA ARG A 95 -3.91 -14.33 -4.33
C ARG A 95 -3.47 -13.04 -4.98
N ILE A 96 -3.71 -11.91 -4.33
CA ILE A 96 -3.34 -10.57 -4.78
C ILE A 96 -2.25 -10.09 -3.84
N GLN A 97 -1.14 -9.65 -4.40
CA GLN A 97 -0.09 -8.95 -3.70
C GLN A 97 -0.09 -7.49 -4.19
N ALA A 98 -0.08 -6.56 -3.25
CA ALA A 98 -0.04 -5.15 -3.57
C ALA A 98 1.05 -4.45 -2.79
N THR A 99 1.77 -3.57 -3.46
CA THR A 99 2.86 -2.80 -2.84
C THR A 99 2.53 -1.32 -2.95
N GLY A 100 2.53 -0.65 -1.81
CA GLY A 100 2.48 0.81 -1.72
C GLY A 100 3.89 1.38 -1.55
N GLU A 101 4.17 2.50 -2.19
CA GLU A 101 5.45 3.17 -2.13
C GLU A 101 5.30 4.67 -1.90
N LEU A 102 6.17 5.21 -1.05
CA LEU A 102 6.42 6.64 -0.95
C LEU A 102 7.73 6.94 -1.66
N ARG A 103 7.73 7.94 -2.54
CA ARG A 103 8.87 8.31 -3.38
C ARG A 103 9.25 9.77 -3.23
N ARG A 104 10.52 10.05 -3.51
CA ARG A 104 11.06 11.41 -3.67
C ARG A 104 11.63 11.58 -5.07
N TYR A 105 11.20 12.63 -5.75
CA TYR A 105 11.81 13.06 -6.99
C TYR A 105 13.21 13.64 -6.72
N ASN A 106 14.20 13.14 -7.43
CA ASN A 106 15.58 13.60 -7.34
C ASN A 106 15.89 14.65 -8.43
N PRO A 107 16.87 15.55 -8.20
CA PRO A 107 17.26 16.56 -9.20
C PRO A 107 17.77 15.99 -10.53
N ASP A 108 18.25 14.75 -10.53
CA ASP A 108 18.72 14.02 -11.72
C ASP A 108 17.57 13.36 -12.52
N SER A 109 16.32 13.73 -12.23
CA SER A 109 15.11 13.18 -12.86
C SER A 109 14.87 11.69 -12.56
N THR A 110 15.43 11.18 -11.46
CA THR A 110 15.14 9.84 -10.94
C THR A 110 14.19 9.88 -9.74
N TRP A 111 13.73 8.70 -9.31
CA TRP A 111 12.88 8.53 -8.13
C TRP A 111 13.56 7.65 -7.09
N THR A 112 13.61 8.11 -5.84
CA THR A 112 14.06 7.29 -4.71
C THR A 112 12.85 6.77 -3.95
N VAL A 113 12.79 5.47 -3.69
CA VAL A 113 11.80 4.89 -2.77
C VAL A 113 12.23 5.21 -1.33
N LEU A 114 11.39 5.94 -0.61
CA LEU A 114 11.61 6.33 0.78
C LEU A 114 11.04 5.33 1.77
N GLN A 115 9.88 4.74 1.42
CA GLN A 115 9.23 3.74 2.24
C GLN A 115 8.36 2.83 1.37
N THR A 116 8.24 1.57 1.75
CA THR A 116 7.36 0.61 1.08
C THR A 116 6.71 -0.35 2.07
N ARG A 117 5.48 -0.76 1.77
CA ARG A 117 4.76 -1.83 2.48
C ARG A 117 4.05 -2.70 1.46
N THR A 118 4.05 -4.00 1.69
CA THR A 118 3.38 -4.97 0.83
C THR A 118 2.30 -5.71 1.59
N LEU A 119 1.11 -5.77 1.03
CA LEU A 119 -0.01 -6.58 1.53
C LEU A 119 -0.25 -7.77 0.62
N VAL A 120 -0.61 -8.90 1.21
CA VAL A 120 -1.08 -10.08 0.51
C VAL A 120 -2.49 -10.40 0.96
N ALA A 121 -3.40 -10.49 0.00
CA ALA A 121 -4.77 -10.91 0.20
C ALA A 121 -5.08 -12.18 -0.58
N GLU A 122 -5.72 -13.14 0.06
CA GLU A 122 -6.33 -14.28 -0.62
C GLU A 122 -7.84 -14.16 -0.54
N LEU A 123 -8.48 -14.18 -1.69
CA LEU A 123 -9.88 -13.82 -1.84
C LEU A 123 -10.59 -14.82 -2.74
N ASP A 124 -11.81 -15.21 -2.35
CA ASP A 124 -12.76 -15.87 -3.24
C ASP A 124 -13.75 -14.84 -3.79
N ILE A 125 -13.86 -14.74 -5.11
CA ILE A 125 -14.85 -13.92 -5.78
C ILE A 125 -15.88 -14.85 -6.42
N THR A 126 -17.14 -14.70 -6.03
CA THR A 126 -18.27 -15.46 -6.60
C THR A 126 -19.07 -14.57 -7.54
N TYR A 127 -19.49 -15.17 -8.65
CA TYR A 127 -20.14 -14.52 -9.77
C TYR A 127 -21.45 -15.26 -10.07
N GLY A 128 -22.54 -14.51 -10.13
CA GLY A 128 -23.85 -14.94 -10.57
C GLY A 128 -23.98 -14.93 -12.08
N GLY A 129 -25.07 -15.52 -12.55
CA GLY A 129 -25.35 -15.78 -13.95
C GLY A 129 -25.72 -17.24 -14.16
N ALA A 130 -25.89 -17.62 -15.42
CA ALA A 130 -26.16 -18.99 -15.82
C ALA A 130 -25.01 -19.48 -16.71
N ALA A 131 -24.67 -20.77 -16.62
CA ALA A 131 -23.64 -21.35 -17.48
C ALA A 131 -23.97 -21.09 -18.97
N PRO A 132 -22.98 -20.71 -19.79
CA PRO A 132 -21.55 -20.56 -19.49
C PRO A 132 -21.13 -19.12 -19.07
N LEU A 133 -22.09 -18.21 -18.88
CA LEU A 133 -21.86 -16.79 -18.62
C LEU A 133 -22.12 -16.43 -17.16
N TYR A 134 -21.12 -16.66 -16.31
CA TYR A 134 -21.08 -16.05 -14.99
C TYR A 134 -20.40 -14.68 -15.14
N GLY A 135 -21.04 -13.59 -14.74
CA GLY A 135 -20.52 -12.24 -14.99
C GLY A 135 -20.94 -11.21 -13.95
N THR A 136 -22.02 -11.48 -13.22
CA THR A 136 -22.53 -10.57 -12.20
C THR A 136 -21.78 -10.80 -10.89
N PRO A 137 -21.00 -9.85 -10.36
CA PRO A 137 -20.33 -10.05 -9.08
C PRO A 137 -21.37 -10.16 -7.95
N LEU A 138 -21.31 -11.24 -7.17
CA LEU A 138 -22.26 -11.46 -6.06
C LEU A 138 -21.61 -11.19 -4.70
N ARG A 139 -20.39 -11.68 -4.50
CA ARG A 139 -19.72 -11.65 -3.21
C ARG A 139 -18.21 -11.75 -3.37
N VAL A 140 -17.49 -11.11 -2.46
CA VAL A 140 -16.07 -11.32 -2.20
C VAL A 140 -15.93 -11.83 -0.79
N THR A 141 -15.15 -12.89 -0.61
CA THR A 141 -14.83 -13.45 0.69
C THR A 141 -13.33 -13.37 0.90
N THR A 142 -12.91 -12.65 1.92
CA THR A 142 -11.50 -12.58 2.32
C THR A 142 -11.14 -13.82 3.12
N LEU A 143 -10.17 -14.58 2.63
CA LEU A 143 -9.63 -15.77 3.29
C LEU A 143 -8.37 -15.43 4.09
N ARG A 144 -7.55 -14.54 3.54
CA ARG A 144 -6.32 -14.05 4.15
C ARG A 144 -6.14 -12.57 3.83
N TRP A 145 -5.65 -11.82 4.80
CA TRP A 145 -5.26 -10.43 4.64
C TRP A 145 -4.16 -10.10 5.64
N GLU A 146 -2.94 -9.93 5.15
CA GLU A 146 -1.79 -9.68 6.01
C GLU A 146 -0.69 -8.90 5.30
N GLU A 147 0.18 -8.29 6.08
CA GLU A 147 1.42 -7.69 5.58
C GLU A 147 2.42 -8.79 5.24
N ALA A 148 2.99 -8.71 4.04
CA ALA A 148 4.16 -9.51 3.68
C ALA A 148 5.34 -8.95 4.47
N LEU A 149 5.74 -9.67 5.51
CA LEU A 149 6.95 -9.34 6.25
C LEU A 149 8.16 -9.50 5.32
N PRO A 150 9.11 -8.54 5.32
CA PRO A 150 10.36 -8.66 4.58
C PRO A 150 11.25 -9.79 5.12
#